data_AF-B2TME0-F1
#
_entry.id   AF-B2TME0-F1
#
_cell.length_a   1.000
_cell.length_b   1.000
_cell.length_c   1.000
_cell.angle_alpha   90.00
_cell.angle_beta   90.00
_cell.angle_gamma   90.00
#
_symmetry.space_group_name_H-M   'P 1'
#
loop_
_entity.id
_entity.type
_entity.pdbx_description
1 polymer ?
#
loop_
_entity_poly.entity_id
_entity_poly.type
_entity_poly.pdbx_seq_one_letter_code
_entity_poly.pdbx_strand_id
1 'polypeptide(L)'
;MAEKRMFSKTIIDSDIFLDMPLSSQCLYFHLSMRADDDGFINNPRKIQRMIGCSNDDLNLLIAKKFLITFESGVVVIKHWRIHNYIQNDRYKETVYTEEKSQLYIEKNKSYTLDSTMDTKCIQYGNSLETQIRLEKISKDKTIYLDLKFIDAVIENVKITEEQYDKLKAKYGDSNLNKEILNLDNYIANGKGKKYKDHYRVLNTWLNNRKEEILNKKSTSTYEPMKSVFDK
;
A
#
# COMPACT_ATOMS: atom_id res chain seq x y z
N MET A 1 -7.64 -35.56 -19.29
CA MET A 1 -7.80 -34.33 -20.11
C MET A 1 -6.56 -33.48 -19.87
N ALA A 2 -5.85 -33.04 -20.91
CA ALA A 2 -4.64 -32.25 -20.71
C ALA A 2 -5.00 -30.84 -20.23
N GLU A 3 -4.36 -30.38 -19.16
CA GLU A 3 -4.49 -29.02 -18.64
C GLU A 3 -3.69 -28.08 -19.55
N LYS A 4 -4.38 -27.14 -20.20
CA LYS A 4 -3.75 -26.12 -21.05
C LYS A 4 -3.66 -24.82 -20.27
N ARG A 5 -2.46 -24.24 -20.20
CA ARG A 5 -2.22 -22.91 -19.63
C ARG A 5 -1.95 -21.92 -20.76
N MET A 6 -2.66 -20.80 -20.76
CA MET A 6 -2.47 -19.69 -21.70
C MET A 6 -1.65 -18.59 -21.05
N PHE A 7 -0.94 -17.81 -21.87
CA PHE A 7 -0.20 -16.62 -21.44
C PHE A 7 -0.68 -15.41 -22.22
N SER A 8 -0.81 -14.29 -21.53
CA SER A 8 -1.24 -13.02 -22.13
C SER A 8 0.00 -12.29 -22.62
N LYS A 9 0.02 -12.00 -23.92
CA LYS A 9 1.08 -11.21 -24.58
C LYS A 9 1.32 -9.88 -23.87
N THR A 10 0.27 -9.21 -23.41
CA THR A 10 0.36 -7.94 -22.69
C THR A 10 1.26 -7.99 -21.44
N ILE A 11 1.34 -9.15 -20.78
CA ILE A 11 2.18 -9.30 -19.59
C ILE A 11 3.60 -9.75 -19.97
N ILE A 12 3.72 -10.73 -20.88
CA ILE A 12 5.02 -11.29 -21.28
C ILE A 12 5.84 -10.35 -22.17
N ASP A 13 5.17 -9.48 -22.92
CA ASP A 13 5.79 -8.48 -23.78
C ASP A 13 5.90 -7.12 -23.07
N SER A 14 5.63 -7.06 -21.75
CA SER A 14 5.80 -5.84 -20.96
C SER A 14 7.27 -5.57 -20.70
N ASP A 15 7.68 -4.31 -20.74
CA ASP A 15 9.07 -3.89 -20.50
C ASP A 15 9.59 -4.43 -19.16
N ILE A 16 8.77 -4.37 -18.12
CA ILE A 16 9.12 -4.86 -16.77
C ILE A 16 9.49 -6.35 -16.79
N PHE A 17 8.82 -7.15 -17.63
CA PHE A 17 9.07 -8.58 -17.79
C PHE A 17 10.29 -8.86 -18.68
N LEU A 18 10.40 -8.16 -19.81
CA LEU A 18 11.51 -8.32 -20.75
C LEU A 18 12.85 -7.86 -20.16
N ASP A 19 12.83 -6.87 -19.26
CA ASP A 19 14.00 -6.39 -18.52
C ASP A 19 14.52 -7.40 -17.48
N MET A 20 13.76 -8.46 -17.16
CA MET A 20 14.22 -9.49 -16.21
C MET A 20 15.21 -10.46 -16.86
N PRO A 21 16.13 -11.07 -16.07
CA PRO A 21 16.98 -12.16 -16.55
C PRO A 21 16.16 -13.31 -17.14
N LEU A 22 16.70 -13.97 -18.19
CA LEU A 22 16.04 -15.11 -18.83
C LEU A 22 15.73 -16.24 -17.84
N SER A 23 16.57 -16.43 -16.80
CA SER A 23 16.34 -17.39 -15.72
C SER A 23 15.07 -17.07 -14.92
N SER A 24 14.83 -15.80 -14.60
CA SER A 24 13.62 -15.33 -13.92
C SER A 24 12.38 -15.47 -14.81
N GLN A 25 12.49 -15.10 -16.09
CA GLN A 25 11.40 -15.28 -17.06
C GLN A 25 11.03 -16.76 -17.21
N CYS A 26 12.02 -17.64 -17.35
CA CYS A 26 11.85 -19.09 -17.43
C CYS A 26 11.17 -19.65 -16.17
N LEU A 27 11.61 -19.21 -14.99
CA LEU A 27 11.00 -19.59 -13.71
C LEU A 27 9.52 -19.23 -13.66
N TYR A 28 9.16 -18.01 -14.09
CA TYR A 28 7.76 -17.56 -14.12
C TYR A 28 6.87 -18.45 -14.99
N PHE A 29 7.34 -18.82 -16.20
CA PHE A 29 6.60 -19.71 -17.08
C PHE A 29 6.40 -21.09 -16.46
N HIS A 30 7.45 -21.66 -15.87
CA HIS A 30 7.36 -22.98 -15.26
C HIS A 30 6.52 -23.04 -13.98
N LEU A 31 6.50 -21.96 -13.19
CA LEU A 31 5.57 -21.80 -12.07
C LEU A 31 4.14 -21.76 -12.59
N SER A 32 3.88 -20.98 -13.62
CA SER A 32 2.56 -20.84 -14.24
C SER A 32 2.04 -22.13 -14.87
N MET A 33 2.92 -22.97 -15.41
CA MET A 33 2.55 -24.29 -15.92
C MET A 33 2.12 -25.28 -14.83
N ARG A 34 2.58 -25.08 -13.58
CA ARG A 34 2.37 -26.00 -12.46
C ARG A 34 1.44 -25.44 -11.38
N ALA A 35 0.89 -24.26 -11.60
CA ALA A 35 -0.06 -23.65 -10.70
C ALA A 35 -1.45 -24.29 -10.86
N ASP A 36 -2.26 -24.21 -9.82
CA ASP A 36 -3.65 -24.66 -9.81
C ASP A 36 -4.56 -23.68 -10.59
N ASP A 37 -5.87 -23.95 -10.68
CA ASP A 37 -6.81 -23.13 -11.46
C ASP A 37 -7.03 -21.72 -10.91
N ASP A 38 -6.68 -21.48 -9.64
CA ASP A 38 -6.61 -20.15 -9.02
C ASP A 38 -5.20 -19.52 -9.07
N GLY A 39 -4.21 -20.21 -9.65
CA GLY A 39 -2.84 -19.70 -9.80
C GLY A 39 -1.96 -19.90 -8.58
N PHE A 40 -2.39 -20.74 -7.64
CA PHE A 40 -1.64 -21.09 -6.43
C PHE A 40 -0.61 -22.17 -6.69
N ILE A 41 0.54 -22.06 -6.00
CA ILE A 41 1.68 -22.96 -6.09
C ILE A 41 2.15 -23.26 -4.67
N ASN A 42 2.01 -24.53 -4.28
CA ASN A 42 2.45 -25.00 -2.97
C ASN A 42 3.97 -24.96 -2.79
N ASN A 43 4.73 -25.36 -3.83
CA ASN A 43 6.17 -25.64 -3.70
C ASN A 43 7.03 -24.84 -4.70
N PRO A 44 7.06 -23.50 -4.63
CA PRO A 44 7.82 -22.66 -5.57
C PRO A 44 9.33 -22.95 -5.52
N ARG A 45 9.89 -23.18 -4.33
CA ARG A 45 11.32 -23.52 -4.16
C ARG A 45 11.70 -24.88 -4.73
N LYS A 46 10.76 -25.83 -4.81
CA LYS A 46 10.99 -27.13 -5.46
C LYS A 46 11.06 -26.95 -6.98
N ILE A 47 10.17 -26.15 -7.53
CA ILE A 47 10.13 -25.85 -8.98
C ILE A 47 11.38 -25.08 -9.39
N GLN A 48 11.76 -24.06 -8.62
CA GLN A 48 13.02 -23.31 -8.80
C GLN A 48 14.24 -24.25 -8.86
N ARG A 49 14.38 -25.16 -7.88
CA ARG A 49 15.46 -26.16 -7.87
C ARG A 49 15.41 -27.13 -9.05
N MET A 50 14.21 -27.53 -9.46
CA MET A 50 14.02 -28.43 -10.62
C MET A 50 14.51 -27.81 -11.92
N ILE A 51 14.34 -26.49 -12.08
CA ILE A 51 14.77 -25.75 -13.28
C ILE A 51 16.24 -25.34 -13.19
N GLY A 52 16.78 -25.23 -11.97
CA GLY A 52 18.14 -24.76 -11.73
C GLY A 52 18.27 -23.24 -11.64
N CYS A 53 17.18 -22.53 -11.30
CA CYS A 53 17.20 -21.07 -11.12
C CYS A 53 17.79 -20.67 -9.76
N SER A 54 18.37 -19.46 -9.69
CA SER A 54 18.89 -18.90 -8.44
C SER A 54 17.75 -18.54 -7.48
N ASN A 55 18.05 -18.42 -6.19
CA ASN A 55 17.09 -17.85 -5.23
C ASN A 55 16.78 -16.39 -5.57
N ASP A 56 17.73 -15.67 -6.17
CA ASP A 56 17.56 -14.28 -6.58
C ASP A 56 16.50 -14.13 -7.67
N ASP A 57 16.35 -15.11 -8.56
CA ASP A 57 15.31 -15.10 -9.60
C ASP A 57 13.92 -15.13 -8.98
N LEU A 58 13.72 -15.98 -7.96
CA LEU A 58 12.45 -16.06 -7.24
C LEU A 58 12.17 -14.76 -6.48
N ASN A 59 13.18 -14.24 -5.78
CA ASN A 59 13.07 -12.98 -5.05
C ASN A 59 12.79 -11.80 -5.98
N LEU A 60 13.37 -11.79 -7.18
CA LEU A 60 13.14 -10.75 -8.18
C LEU A 60 11.68 -10.75 -8.67
N LEU A 61 11.10 -11.94 -8.92
CA LEU A 61 9.70 -12.07 -9.30
C LEU A 61 8.75 -11.56 -8.20
N ILE A 62 9.10 -11.79 -6.93
CA ILE A 62 8.35 -11.28 -5.78
C ILE A 62 8.50 -9.75 -5.68
N ALA A 63 9.72 -9.25 -5.77
CA ALA A 63 10.02 -7.81 -5.68
C ALA A 63 9.33 -7.01 -6.80
N LYS A 64 9.29 -7.55 -8.03
CA LYS A 64 8.56 -6.96 -9.16
C LYS A 64 7.05 -7.25 -9.15
N LYS A 65 6.53 -7.86 -8.08
CA LYS A 65 5.10 -8.16 -7.86
C LYS A 65 4.46 -9.10 -8.90
N PHE A 66 5.24 -9.95 -9.56
CA PHE A 66 4.70 -11.02 -10.42
C PHE A 66 4.16 -12.19 -9.59
N LEU A 67 4.75 -12.41 -8.41
CA LEU A 67 4.36 -13.42 -7.44
C LEU A 67 3.98 -12.74 -6.12
N ILE A 68 2.94 -13.27 -5.47
CA ILE A 68 2.52 -12.87 -4.12
C ILE A 68 2.77 -14.06 -3.22
N THR A 69 3.54 -13.85 -2.15
CA THR A 69 3.89 -14.89 -1.18
C THR A 69 3.02 -14.79 0.05
N PHE A 70 2.62 -15.93 0.60
CA PHE A 70 1.91 -16.02 1.88
C PHE A 70 2.83 -16.54 2.98
N GLU A 71 2.46 -16.30 4.24
CA GLU A 71 3.19 -16.81 5.41
C GLU A 71 3.22 -18.34 5.46
N SER A 72 2.24 -19.01 4.87
CA SER A 72 2.19 -20.47 4.74
C SER A 72 3.27 -21.04 3.82
N GLY A 73 3.99 -20.19 3.08
CA GLY A 73 5.02 -20.59 2.11
C GLY A 73 4.47 -20.88 0.71
N VAL A 74 3.15 -20.80 0.55
CA VAL A 74 2.45 -20.88 -0.74
C VAL A 74 2.60 -19.56 -1.50
N VAL A 75 2.59 -19.64 -2.82
CA VAL A 75 2.72 -18.48 -3.70
C VAL A 75 1.60 -18.48 -4.72
N VAL A 76 1.06 -17.29 -5.01
CA VAL A 76 0.09 -17.10 -6.09
C VAL A 76 0.67 -16.20 -7.19
N ILE A 77 0.34 -16.52 -8.43
CA ILE A 77 0.69 -15.70 -9.59
C ILE A 77 -0.26 -14.51 -9.68
N LYS A 78 0.26 -13.28 -9.57
CA LYS A 78 -0.55 -12.06 -9.56
C LYS A 78 -1.47 -11.94 -10.79
N HIS A 79 -0.95 -12.24 -11.97
CA HIS A 79 -1.65 -12.05 -13.25
C HIS A 79 -2.41 -13.29 -13.73
N TRP A 80 -2.67 -14.25 -12.84
CA TRP A 80 -3.21 -15.55 -13.24
C TRP A 80 -4.54 -15.47 -14.00
N ARG A 81 -5.50 -14.68 -13.51
CA ARG A 81 -6.83 -14.53 -14.13
C ARG A 81 -6.80 -13.71 -15.43
N ILE A 82 -5.69 -13.00 -15.69
CA ILE A 82 -5.41 -12.35 -16.98
C ILE A 82 -4.89 -13.38 -17.98
N HIS A 83 -4.02 -14.28 -17.52
CA HIS A 83 -3.46 -15.35 -18.32
C HIS A 83 -4.49 -16.43 -18.67
N ASN A 84 -5.26 -16.87 -17.68
CA ASN A 84 -6.13 -18.02 -17.77
C ASN A 84 -7.55 -17.62 -17.35
N TYR A 85 -8.46 -17.64 -18.32
CA TYR A 85 -9.90 -17.61 -18.07
C TYR A 85 -10.43 -19.04 -18.14
N ILE A 86 -10.91 -19.56 -17.00
CA ILE A 86 -11.45 -20.90 -16.87
C ILE A 86 -12.97 -20.77 -16.69
N GLN A 87 -13.73 -21.54 -17.46
CA GLN A 87 -15.18 -21.59 -17.33
C GLN A 87 -15.58 -22.31 -16.03
N ASN A 88 -16.67 -21.86 -15.41
CA ASN A 88 -17.12 -22.33 -14.10
C ASN A 88 -17.40 -23.84 -14.04
N ASP A 89 -17.77 -24.46 -15.16
CA ASP A 89 -18.08 -25.89 -15.28
C ASP A 89 -16.84 -26.79 -15.13
N ARG A 90 -15.66 -26.27 -15.45
CA ARG A 90 -14.39 -27.01 -15.41
C ARG A 90 -13.46 -26.56 -14.28
N TYR A 91 -13.79 -25.45 -13.64
CA TYR A 91 -12.99 -24.81 -12.61
C TYR A 91 -12.94 -25.66 -11.34
N LYS A 92 -11.72 -25.86 -10.83
CA LYS A 92 -11.48 -26.47 -9.51
C LYS A 92 -10.90 -25.44 -8.56
N GLU A 93 -11.55 -25.25 -7.43
CA GLU A 93 -11.05 -24.33 -6.41
C GLU A 93 -9.75 -24.85 -5.77
N THR A 94 -8.86 -23.90 -5.46
CA THR A 94 -7.64 -24.17 -4.70
C THR A 94 -7.92 -24.77 -3.32
N VAL A 95 -6.99 -25.59 -2.84
CA VAL A 95 -7.01 -26.10 -1.45
C VAL A 95 -6.71 -24.98 -0.45
N TYR A 96 -6.06 -23.90 -0.90
CA TYR A 96 -5.64 -22.74 -0.11
C TYR A 96 -6.75 -21.69 0.00
N THR A 97 -7.89 -22.07 0.58
CA THR A 97 -9.07 -21.21 0.67
C THR A 97 -8.85 -20.01 1.60
N GLU A 98 -8.07 -20.18 2.66
CA GLU A 98 -7.73 -19.13 3.62
C GLU A 98 -6.88 -18.04 2.95
N GLU A 99 -5.79 -18.41 2.28
CA GLU A 99 -4.92 -17.48 1.55
C GLU A 99 -5.67 -16.79 0.41
N LYS A 100 -6.55 -17.53 -0.28
CA LYS A 100 -7.40 -16.96 -1.32
C LYS A 100 -8.37 -15.91 -0.78
N SER A 101 -8.90 -16.08 0.42
CA SER A 101 -9.80 -15.10 1.04
C SER A 101 -9.13 -13.75 1.34
N GLN A 102 -7.80 -13.74 1.47
CA GLN A 102 -7.00 -12.53 1.66
C GLN A 102 -6.75 -11.77 0.35
N LEU A 103 -7.01 -12.40 -0.80
CA LEU A 103 -6.79 -11.77 -2.10
C LEU A 103 -8.02 -11.02 -2.58
N TYR A 104 -7.79 -9.80 -3.04
CA TYR A 104 -8.74 -9.03 -3.81
C TYR A 104 -8.43 -9.14 -5.30
N ILE A 105 -9.48 -9.11 -6.12
CA ILE A 105 -9.36 -9.09 -7.57
C ILE A 105 -9.61 -7.65 -8.03
N GLU A 106 -8.59 -7.03 -8.60
CA GLU A 106 -8.68 -5.70 -9.18
C GLU A 106 -9.54 -5.71 -10.47
N LYS A 107 -9.97 -4.52 -10.92
CA LYS A 107 -10.70 -4.35 -12.19
C LYS A 107 -9.93 -4.90 -13.41
N ASN A 108 -8.60 -4.95 -13.34
CA ASN A 108 -7.73 -5.50 -14.37
C ASN A 108 -7.58 -7.03 -14.31
N LYS A 109 -8.30 -7.71 -13.40
CA LYS A 109 -8.21 -9.16 -13.12
C LYS A 109 -6.88 -9.61 -12.50
N SER A 110 -6.07 -8.71 -11.96
CA SER A 110 -4.90 -9.10 -11.17
C SER A 110 -5.27 -9.31 -9.70
N TYR A 111 -4.53 -10.18 -9.02
CA TYR A 111 -4.63 -10.36 -7.58
C TYR A 111 -3.86 -9.26 -6.82
N THR A 112 -4.40 -8.84 -5.68
CA THR A 112 -3.74 -7.92 -4.76
C THR A 112 -4.07 -8.29 -3.32
N LEU A 113 -3.15 -8.01 -2.40
CA LEU A 113 -3.40 -8.09 -0.95
C LEU A 113 -4.01 -6.78 -0.41
N ASP A 114 -3.81 -5.67 -1.13
CA ASP A 114 -4.27 -4.36 -0.70
C ASP A 114 -5.73 -4.17 -1.11
N SER A 115 -6.63 -4.07 -0.14
CA SER A 115 -8.07 -3.81 -0.34
C SER A 115 -8.38 -2.42 -0.91
N THR A 116 -7.35 -1.56 -1.09
CA THR A 116 -7.51 -0.21 -1.63
C THR A 116 -7.86 -0.27 -3.11
N MET A 117 -9.16 -0.37 -3.39
CA MET A 117 -9.74 -0.18 -4.71
C MET A 117 -9.30 1.19 -5.25
N ASP A 118 -8.55 1.16 -6.36
CA ASP A 118 -8.12 2.29 -7.18
C ASP A 118 -7.03 3.22 -6.58
N THR A 119 -5.79 3.10 -7.08
CA THR A 119 -5.23 4.13 -7.97
C THR A 119 -4.12 3.50 -8.83
N LYS A 120 -4.40 3.34 -10.13
CA LYS A 120 -3.41 3.00 -11.15
C LYS A 120 -2.26 4.02 -11.11
N CYS A 121 -1.07 3.62 -10.70
CA CYS A 121 0.15 4.32 -11.09
C CYS A 121 0.66 3.68 -12.38
N ILE A 122 0.24 4.25 -13.51
CA ILE A 122 0.90 4.06 -14.79
C ILE A 122 2.30 4.68 -14.62
N GLN A 123 3.31 3.86 -14.39
CA GLN A 123 4.68 4.36 -14.44
C GLN A 123 5.09 4.46 -15.90
N TYR A 124 4.78 5.60 -16.52
CA TYR A 124 5.49 6.01 -17.72
C TYR A 124 6.97 6.17 -17.34
N GLY A 125 7.80 5.31 -17.93
CA GLY A 125 9.24 5.43 -17.84
C GLY A 125 9.68 6.78 -18.39
N ASN A 126 10.15 7.65 -17.50
CA ASN A 126 11.13 8.66 -17.89
C ASN A 126 12.49 8.12 -17.49
N SER A 127 13.10 7.41 -18.44
CA SER A 127 14.55 7.40 -18.55
C SER A 127 15.01 8.84 -18.78
N LEU A 128 15.42 9.49 -17.71
CA LEU A 128 16.46 10.50 -17.81
C LEU A 128 17.65 9.93 -17.06
N GLU A 129 18.62 9.51 -17.86
CA GLU A 129 19.99 9.23 -17.43
C GLU A 129 20.45 10.29 -16.44
N THR A 130 20.98 9.87 -15.31
CA THR A 130 22.03 10.65 -14.67
C THR A 130 23.04 9.69 -14.05
N GLN A 131 24.14 9.52 -14.76
CA GLN A 131 25.37 8.94 -14.23
C GLN A 131 25.93 9.87 -13.15
N ILE A 132 25.86 9.53 -11.86
CA ILE A 132 26.82 10.02 -10.85
C ILE A 132 27.10 8.93 -9.80
N ARG A 133 28.17 8.18 -10.09
CA ARG A 133 29.31 7.84 -9.21
C ARG A 133 29.19 8.05 -7.68
N LEU A 134 29.36 6.92 -6.97
CA LEU A 134 30.03 6.68 -5.68
C LEU A 134 29.44 7.23 -4.35
N GLU A 135 29.08 6.25 -3.52
CA GLU A 135 29.41 6.08 -2.09
C GLU A 135 29.31 7.30 -1.14
N LYS A 136 28.38 7.21 -0.18
CA LYS A 136 28.69 7.39 1.25
C LYS A 136 27.61 6.81 2.16
N ILE A 137 28.12 6.21 3.23
CA ILE A 137 27.51 5.38 4.25
C ILE A 137 26.53 6.16 5.15
N SER A 138 25.45 5.45 5.56
CA SER A 138 24.61 5.59 6.76
C SER A 138 24.45 6.98 7.40
N LYS A 139 23.22 7.51 7.29
CA LYS A 139 22.48 8.10 8.42
C LYS A 139 21.03 7.64 8.30
N ASP A 140 20.47 7.18 9.41
CA ASP A 140 19.12 6.63 9.55
C ASP A 140 18.10 7.32 8.63
N LYS A 141 17.65 6.58 7.63
CA LYS A 141 16.71 7.07 6.63
C LYS A 141 15.32 7.06 7.29
N THR A 142 14.98 8.14 8.00
CA THR A 142 13.63 8.32 8.55
C THR A 142 12.62 8.29 7.40
N ILE A 143 11.80 7.25 7.36
CA ILE A 143 10.74 7.08 6.37
C ILE A 143 9.54 7.91 6.83
N TYR A 144 9.17 8.92 6.04
CA TYR A 144 7.98 9.73 6.29
C TYR A 144 6.76 9.07 5.68
N LEU A 145 5.62 9.21 6.34
CA LEU A 145 4.33 8.69 5.90
C LEU A 145 3.82 9.48 4.69
N ASP A 146 3.31 8.78 3.68
CA ASP A 146 2.64 9.39 2.54
C ASP A 146 1.20 9.76 2.93
N LEU A 147 0.92 11.06 3.07
CA LEU A 147 -0.36 11.59 3.59
C LEU A 147 -1.48 11.68 2.53
N LYS A 148 -1.32 11.02 1.38
CA LYS A 148 -2.28 11.01 0.26
C LYS A 148 -3.68 10.45 0.60
N PHE A 149 -3.83 9.78 1.74
CA PHE A 149 -5.14 9.31 2.22
C PHE A 149 -6.02 10.45 2.75
N ILE A 150 -5.44 11.61 3.02
CA ILE A 150 -6.19 12.84 3.29
C ILE A 150 -6.56 13.39 1.91
N ASP A 151 -7.85 13.68 1.69
CA ASP A 151 -8.46 14.06 0.39
C ASP A 151 -8.00 15.44 -0.15
N ALA A 152 -6.75 15.81 0.14
CA ALA A 152 -6.05 16.99 -0.33
C ALA A 152 -4.56 16.69 -0.52
N VAL A 153 -3.93 17.39 -1.46
CA VAL A 153 -2.51 17.26 -1.75
C VAL A 153 -1.69 17.88 -0.61
N ILE A 154 -1.02 17.05 0.19
CA ILE A 154 -0.13 17.47 1.28
C ILE A 154 1.32 17.29 0.81
N GLU A 155 2.01 18.39 0.56
CA GLU A 155 3.39 18.37 0.03
C GLU A 155 4.44 18.78 1.07
N ASN A 156 4.03 19.55 2.08
CA ASN A 156 4.95 20.24 2.98
C ASN A 156 5.04 19.58 4.36
N VAL A 157 3.99 18.88 4.80
CA VAL A 157 3.96 18.24 6.12
C VAL A 157 4.63 16.86 6.09
N LYS A 158 5.83 16.80 6.67
CA LYS A 158 6.59 15.57 6.95
C LYS A 158 6.34 15.05 8.38
N ILE A 159 5.66 13.91 8.52
CA ILE A 159 5.51 13.15 9.78
C ILE A 159 5.73 11.65 9.50
N THR A 160 6.18 10.89 10.49
CA THR A 160 6.33 9.43 10.36
C THR A 160 5.04 8.69 10.71
N GLU A 161 4.95 7.41 10.34
CA GLU A 161 3.81 6.55 10.67
C GLU A 161 3.57 6.46 12.18
N GLU A 162 4.62 6.18 12.96
CA GLU A 162 4.52 6.14 14.43
C GLU A 162 4.03 7.46 15.05
N GLN A 163 4.42 8.60 14.48
CA GLN A 163 4.00 9.91 14.94
C GLN A 163 2.53 10.16 14.63
N TYR A 164 2.08 9.74 13.46
CA TYR A 164 0.68 9.82 13.05
C TYR A 164 -0.21 8.97 13.98
N ASP A 165 0.17 7.72 14.24
CA ASP A 165 -0.57 6.81 15.11
C ASP A 165 -0.70 7.33 16.55
N LYS A 166 0.39 7.92 17.08
CA LYS A 166 0.36 8.57 18.41
C LYS A 166 -0.63 9.73 18.48
N LEU A 167 -0.72 10.55 17.44
CA LEU A 167 -1.68 11.66 17.40
C LEU A 167 -3.12 11.14 17.19
N LYS A 168 -3.28 10.14 16.33
CA LYS A 168 -4.57 9.50 16.04
C LYS A 168 -5.18 8.90 17.30
N ALA A 169 -4.40 8.13 18.06
CA ALA A 169 -4.85 7.53 19.31
C ALA A 169 -5.29 8.58 20.36
N LYS A 170 -4.68 9.76 20.36
CA LYS A 170 -4.91 10.80 21.39
C LYS A 170 -6.04 11.79 21.05
N TYR A 171 -6.25 12.10 19.77
CA TYR A 171 -7.19 13.16 19.33
C TYR A 171 -8.25 12.71 18.32
N GLY A 172 -8.14 11.49 17.79
CA GLY A 172 -9.03 10.93 16.78
C GLY A 172 -8.73 11.42 15.36
N ASP A 173 -9.07 10.57 14.37
CA ASP A 173 -8.75 10.77 12.95
C ASP A 173 -9.29 12.09 12.37
N SER A 174 -10.55 12.42 12.67
CA SER A 174 -11.21 13.59 12.06
C SER A 174 -10.58 14.91 12.47
N ASN A 175 -10.08 15.02 13.71
CA ASN A 175 -9.41 16.23 14.19
C ASN A 175 -7.98 16.30 13.68
N LEU A 176 -7.27 15.16 13.66
CA LEU A 176 -5.91 15.07 13.17
C LEU A 176 -5.80 15.48 11.70
N ASN A 177 -6.66 14.93 10.83
CA ASN A 177 -6.63 15.23 9.40
C ASN A 177 -6.87 16.72 9.11
N LYS A 178 -7.78 17.35 9.84
CA LYS A 178 -8.04 18.80 9.73
C LYS A 178 -6.81 19.63 10.11
N GLU A 179 -6.11 19.28 11.17
CA GLU A 179 -4.92 20.02 11.60
C GLU A 179 -3.72 19.80 10.67
N ILE A 180 -3.58 18.60 10.10
CA ILE A 180 -2.58 18.32 9.08
C ILE A 180 -2.79 19.23 7.86
N LEU A 181 -4.04 19.37 7.40
CA LEU A 181 -4.39 20.27 6.29
C LEU A 181 -4.19 21.75 6.64
N ASN A 182 -4.45 22.15 7.89
CA ASN A 182 -4.18 23.51 8.32
C ASN A 182 -2.67 23.81 8.32
N LEU A 183 -1.85 22.87 8.79
CA LEU A 183 -0.40 23.03 8.85
C LEU A 183 0.23 23.06 7.44
N ASP A 184 -0.09 22.04 6.64
CA ASP A 184 -0.48 22.16 5.23
C ASP A 184 -0.33 23.54 4.55
N ASN A 185 -1.51 24.16 4.49
CA ASN A 185 -1.77 25.50 4.01
C ASN A 185 -0.94 26.58 4.71
N TYR A 186 -0.64 26.43 6.00
CA TYR A 186 0.14 27.42 6.75
C TYR A 186 1.61 27.47 6.30
N ILE A 187 2.18 26.32 5.94
CA ILE A 187 3.52 26.22 5.37
C ILE A 187 3.51 26.69 3.92
N ALA A 188 2.52 26.29 3.12
CA ALA A 188 2.36 26.71 1.73
C ALA A 188 2.26 28.24 1.59
N ASN A 189 1.55 28.90 2.51
CA ASN A 189 1.42 30.37 2.57
C ASN A 189 2.69 31.08 3.11
N GLY A 190 3.80 30.37 3.29
CA GLY A 190 5.10 30.93 3.69
C GLY A 190 5.25 31.29 5.17
N LYS A 191 4.17 31.23 5.97
CA LYS A 191 4.18 31.56 7.41
C LYS A 191 4.76 30.44 8.28
N GLY A 192 4.80 29.20 7.77
CA GLY A 192 5.23 28.00 8.47
C GLY A 192 6.69 27.55 8.26
N LYS A 193 7.49 28.24 7.42
CA LYS A 193 8.86 27.81 7.04
C LYS A 193 9.83 27.60 8.21
N LYS A 194 9.53 28.14 9.39
CA LYS A 194 10.35 28.01 10.61
C LYS A 194 10.13 26.70 11.38
N TYR A 195 9.06 25.95 11.09
CA TYR A 195 8.75 24.74 11.82
C TYR A 195 9.59 23.57 11.32
N LYS A 196 10.58 23.16 12.11
CA LYS A 196 11.48 22.04 11.80
C LYS A 196 10.91 20.67 12.20
N ASP A 197 9.95 20.65 13.12
CA ASP A 197 9.33 19.45 13.68
C ASP A 197 7.80 19.60 13.59
N HIS A 198 7.20 18.96 12.59
CA HIS A 198 5.77 19.08 12.32
C HIS A 198 4.92 18.28 13.32
N TYR A 199 5.45 17.19 13.88
CA TYR A 199 4.75 16.43 14.91
C TYR A 199 4.50 17.29 16.15
N ARG A 200 5.52 18.03 16.61
CA ARG A 200 5.38 18.92 17.78
C ARG A 200 4.37 20.04 17.55
N VAL A 201 4.33 20.59 16.33
CA VAL A 201 3.38 21.65 15.96
C VAL A 201 1.95 21.11 15.97
N LEU A 202 1.70 19.97 15.31
CA LEU A 202 0.39 19.31 15.29
C LEU A 202 -0.09 18.96 16.69
N ASN A 203 0.78 18.40 17.54
CA ASN A 203 0.43 18.09 18.92
C ASN A 203 0.04 19.36 19.71
N THR A 204 0.73 20.48 19.49
CA THR A 204 0.41 21.76 20.16
C THR A 204 -0.95 22.29 19.71
N TRP A 205 -1.22 22.30 18.41
CA TRP A 205 -2.48 22.79 17.85
C TRP A 205 -3.67 21.94 18.30
N LEU A 206 -3.51 20.61 18.32
CA LEU A 206 -4.52 19.67 18.81
C LEU A 206 -4.79 19.81 20.31
N ASN A 207 -3.78 20.12 21.13
CA ASN A 207 -3.98 20.39 22.57
C ASN A 207 -4.78 21.68 22.79
N ASN A 208 -4.38 22.79 22.15
CA ASN A 208 -5.08 24.07 22.29
C ASN A 208 -6.55 23.95 21.87
N ARG A 209 -6.83 23.22 20.78
CA ARG A 209 -8.20 22.97 20.32
C ARG A 209 -9.01 22.11 21.28
N LYS A 210 -8.37 21.12 21.93
CA LYS A 210 -9.01 20.32 22.98
C LYS A 210 -9.38 21.18 24.19
N GLU A 211 -8.48 22.06 24.63
CA GLU A 211 -8.72 23.00 25.74
C GLU A 211 -9.85 24.00 25.41
N GLU A 212 -9.92 24.52 24.19
CA GLU A 212 -11.03 25.38 23.74
C GLU A 212 -12.39 24.67 23.78
N ILE A 213 -12.44 23.38 23.42
CA ILE A 213 -13.66 22.57 23.47
C ILE A 213 -14.08 22.31 24.93
N LEU A 214 -13.13 22.09 25.83
CA LEU A 214 -13.38 21.92 27.27
C LEU A 214 -13.89 23.22 27.92
N ASN A 215 -13.26 24.36 27.62
CA ASN A 215 -13.65 25.66 28.18
C ASN A 215 -15.03 26.13 27.68
N LYS A 216 -15.40 25.84 26.42
CA LYS A 216 -16.75 26.13 25.89
C LYS A 216 -17.85 25.32 26.58
N LYS A 217 -17.55 24.11 27.07
CA LYS A 217 -18.51 23.28 27.82
C LYS A 217 -18.73 23.80 29.24
N SER A 218 -17.71 24.35 29.90
CA SER A 218 -17.84 24.94 31.24
C SER A 218 -18.57 26.29 31.28
N THR A 219 -18.54 27.06 30.19
CA THR A 219 -19.23 28.37 30.12
C THR A 219 -20.72 28.27 29.75
N SER A 220 -21.22 27.09 29.37
CA SER A 220 -22.62 26.88 28.95
C SER A 220 -23.56 26.45 30.09
N THR A 221 -23.08 26.31 31.34
CA THR A 221 -23.85 25.76 32.47
C THR A 221 -24.16 26.74 33.59
N TYR A 222 -24.38 28.04 33.31
CA TYR A 222 -25.00 28.94 34.28
C TYR A 222 -25.85 30.03 33.61
N GLU A 223 -27.13 29.71 33.35
CA GLU A 223 -28.20 30.67 33.52
C GLU A 223 -29.10 30.15 34.65
N PRO A 224 -29.15 30.80 35.83
CA PRO A 224 -30.11 30.42 36.86
C PRO A 224 -31.51 30.82 36.39
N MET A 225 -32.41 29.84 36.27
CA MET A 225 -33.83 30.06 36.05
C MET A 225 -34.36 31.07 37.07
N LYS A 226 -34.78 32.25 36.61
CA LYS A 226 -35.63 33.14 37.39
C LYS A 226 -36.94 32.41 37.66
N SER A 227 -37.07 31.96 38.91
CA SER A 227 -38.33 31.57 39.54
C SER A 227 -39.35 32.70 39.37
N VAL A 228 -40.36 32.45 38.55
CA VAL A 228 -41.59 33.27 38.53
C VAL A 228 -42.57 32.56 39.45
N PHE A 229 -42.51 32.94 40.73
CA PHE A 229 -43.63 32.82 41.66
C PHE A 229 -44.44 34.11 41.60
N ASP A 230 -45.74 33.96 41.85
CA ASP A 230 -46.74 34.98 42.23
C ASP A 230 -47.34 35.85 41.11
N LYS A 231 -48.56 35.51 40.64
CA LYS A 231 -49.85 35.84 41.28
C LYS A 231 -51.04 35.27 40.51
#